data_AF-A0A1E5NXA7-F1
#
_entry.id   AF-A0A1E5NXA7-F1
#
_cell.length_a   1.000
_cell.length_b   1.000
_cell.length_c   1.000
_cell.angle_alpha   90.00
_cell.angle_beta   90.00
_cell.angle_gamma   90.00
#
_symmetry.space_group_name_H-M   'P 1'
#
loop_
_entity.id
_entity.type
_entity.pdbx_description
1 polymer ?
#
loop_
_entity_poly.entity_id
_entity_poly.type
_entity_poly.pdbx_seq_one_letter_code
_entity_poly.pdbx_strand_id
1 'polypeptide(L)'
;MVWAGGMLLLFGAPSKVTFTLYAAPPGVITFYGAQRSKTNERRRNLAQWSLFLRYLMVGHRPVINGGRRAAARSEWLPMRARLGDRAEVLTGLPGLGALDTALGKDEPRDTAGGAIAFDNKPRMYGPDVVYRARKRTGKKQS
;
A
#
# COMPACT_ATOMS: atom_id res chain seq x y z
N MET A 1 -8.24 -23.23 -5.44
CA MET A 1 -8.84 -24.42 -4.79
C MET A 1 -8.71 -25.71 -5.61
N VAL A 2 -8.75 -25.65 -6.96
CA VAL A 2 -8.61 -26.84 -7.84
C VAL A 2 -7.38 -27.69 -7.52
N TRP A 3 -6.25 -27.06 -7.23
CA TRP A 3 -4.99 -27.74 -6.95
C TRP A 3 -4.97 -28.52 -5.62
N ALA A 4 -5.50 -27.91 -4.55
CA ALA A 4 -5.61 -28.58 -3.25
C ALA A 4 -6.58 -29.78 -3.33
N GLY A 5 -7.67 -29.64 -4.09
CA GLY A 5 -8.60 -30.75 -4.36
C GLY A 5 -7.95 -31.87 -5.20
N GLY A 6 -7.15 -31.53 -6.21
CA GLY A 6 -6.42 -32.51 -7.03
C GLY A 6 -5.39 -33.31 -6.23
N MET A 7 -4.63 -32.66 -5.36
CA MET A 7 -3.72 -33.37 -4.47
C MET A 7 -4.44 -34.23 -3.44
N LEU A 8 -5.62 -33.82 -2.97
CA LEU A 8 -6.42 -34.57 -2.01
C LEU A 8 -7.00 -35.84 -2.61
N LEU A 9 -7.34 -35.81 -3.90
CA LEU A 9 -7.72 -36.99 -4.66
C LEU A 9 -6.54 -37.93 -4.94
N LEU A 10 -5.34 -37.41 -5.20
CA LEU A 10 -4.17 -38.20 -5.57
C LEU A 10 -3.41 -38.80 -4.38
N PHE A 11 -3.28 -38.06 -3.28
CA PHE A 11 -2.43 -38.41 -2.15
C PHE A 11 -3.17 -38.53 -0.81
N GLY A 12 -4.48 -38.25 -0.79
CA GLY A 12 -5.28 -38.27 0.43
C GLY A 12 -4.93 -37.12 1.39
N ALA A 13 -5.32 -37.29 2.66
CA ALA A 13 -5.13 -36.29 3.70
C ALA A 13 -3.63 -35.98 3.94
N PRO A 14 -3.26 -34.70 4.19
CA PRO A 14 -1.87 -34.31 4.30
C PRO A 14 -1.20 -34.95 5.52
N SER A 15 -0.13 -35.72 5.28
CA SER A 15 0.80 -36.21 6.29
C SER A 15 1.97 -35.23 6.43
N LYS A 16 2.78 -35.36 7.48
CA LYS A 16 3.94 -34.46 7.71
C LYS A 16 4.89 -34.37 6.50
N VAL A 17 4.97 -35.42 5.68
CA VAL A 17 5.84 -35.47 4.50
C VAL A 17 5.16 -34.85 3.27
N THR A 18 3.87 -35.15 3.04
CA THR A 18 3.14 -34.61 1.88
C THR A 18 2.74 -33.15 2.06
N PHE A 19 2.71 -32.63 3.30
CA PHE A 19 2.42 -31.22 3.59
C PHE A 19 3.31 -30.25 2.80
N THR A 20 4.61 -30.53 2.68
CA THR A 20 5.54 -29.68 1.92
C THR A 20 5.18 -29.65 0.43
N LEU A 21 4.73 -30.78 -0.11
CA LEU A 21 4.26 -30.88 -1.50
C LEU A 21 2.95 -30.11 -1.69
N TYR A 22 2.07 -30.16 -0.69
CA TYR A 22 0.83 -29.37 -0.57
C TYR A 22 1.04 -27.88 -0.26
N ALA A 23 2.25 -27.45 0.07
CA ALA A 23 2.58 -26.04 0.24
C ALA A 23 3.47 -25.50 -0.90
N ALA A 24 4.12 -26.39 -1.66
CA ALA A 24 5.14 -26.00 -2.62
C ALA A 24 4.59 -25.17 -3.80
N PRO A 25 3.53 -25.56 -4.52
CA PRO A 25 2.97 -24.75 -5.60
C PRO A 25 2.52 -23.33 -5.21
N PRO A 26 1.76 -23.10 -4.13
CA PRO A 26 1.50 -21.73 -3.67
C PRO A 26 2.79 -21.03 -3.23
N GLY A 27 3.73 -21.72 -2.60
CA GLY A 27 5.04 -21.16 -2.24
C GLY A 27 5.84 -20.68 -3.44
N VAL A 28 5.94 -21.49 -4.50
CA VAL A 28 6.65 -21.19 -5.75
C VAL A 28 5.98 -20.03 -6.48
N ILE A 29 4.65 -19.99 -6.55
CA ILE A 29 3.91 -18.87 -7.13
C ILE A 29 4.18 -17.58 -6.36
N THR A 30 4.25 -17.65 -5.03
CA THR A 30 4.54 -16.49 -4.19
C THR A 30 5.98 -16.01 -4.38
N PHE A 31 6.95 -16.93 -4.45
CA PHE A 31 8.36 -16.62 -4.63
C PHE A 31 8.67 -16.03 -6.01
N TYR A 32 8.22 -16.69 -7.09
CA TYR A 32 8.41 -16.21 -8.46
C TYR A 32 7.50 -15.03 -8.81
N GLY A 33 6.35 -14.93 -8.14
CA GLY A 33 5.46 -13.78 -8.22
C GLY A 33 5.99 -12.55 -7.47
N ALA A 34 6.95 -12.70 -6.55
CA ALA A 34 7.63 -11.60 -5.87
C ALA A 34 8.93 -11.16 -6.56
N GLN A 35 9.48 -11.97 -7.46
CA GLN A 35 10.72 -11.65 -8.20
C GLN A 35 10.49 -10.63 -9.32
N ARG A 36 11.44 -9.71 -9.47
CA ARG A 36 11.41 -8.59 -10.43
C ARG A 36 11.71 -9.09 -11.84
N SER A 37 10.70 -9.27 -12.68
CA SER A 37 10.87 -9.55 -14.11
C SER A 37 10.81 -8.25 -14.92
N LYS A 38 11.84 -7.99 -15.75
CA LYS A 38 11.87 -6.84 -16.67
C LYS A 38 10.81 -6.92 -17.78
N THR A 39 10.26 -8.11 -18.03
CA THR A 39 9.37 -8.37 -19.17
C THR A 39 7.88 -8.32 -18.78
N ASN A 40 7.55 -8.41 -17.49
CA ASN A 40 6.15 -8.51 -17.05
C ASN A 40 5.89 -7.71 -15.77
N GLU A 41 5.41 -6.48 -15.94
CA GLU A 41 5.11 -5.50 -14.88
C GLU A 41 4.11 -6.05 -13.85
N ARG A 42 3.22 -6.99 -14.25
CA ARG A 42 2.21 -7.61 -13.38
C ARG A 42 2.82 -8.39 -12.20
N ARG A 43 4.08 -8.81 -12.28
CA ARG A 43 4.79 -9.48 -11.18
C ARG A 43 5.12 -8.55 -10.00
N ARG A 44 4.84 -7.25 -10.09
CA ARG A 44 5.00 -6.34 -8.96
C ARG A 44 3.82 -6.36 -8.01
N ASN A 45 2.67 -6.92 -8.39
CA ASN A 45 1.47 -6.90 -7.56
C ASN A 45 1.72 -7.55 -6.20
N LEU A 46 2.39 -8.70 -6.12
CA LEU A 46 2.66 -9.37 -4.85
C LEU A 46 3.55 -8.54 -3.92
N ALA A 47 4.61 -7.92 -4.46
CA ALA A 47 5.47 -7.02 -3.69
C ALA A 47 4.74 -5.73 -3.28
N GLN A 48 3.90 -5.19 -4.16
CA GLN A 48 3.05 -4.04 -3.87
C GLN A 48 2.05 -4.37 -2.76
N TRP A 49 1.43 -5.55 -2.83
CA TRP A 49 0.51 -6.06 -1.81
C TRP A 49 1.23 -6.33 -0.50
N SER A 50 2.44 -6.88 -0.51
CA SER A 50 3.21 -7.11 0.72
C SER A 50 3.63 -5.80 1.38
N LEU A 51 4.06 -4.81 0.59
CA LEU A 51 4.34 -3.47 1.06
C LEU A 51 3.08 -2.79 1.60
N PHE A 52 1.95 -2.95 0.91
CA PHE A 52 0.66 -2.41 1.35
C PHE A 52 0.19 -3.06 2.66
N LEU A 53 0.31 -4.38 2.80
CA LEU A 53 -0.05 -5.11 4.02
C LEU A 53 0.87 -4.73 5.18
N ARG A 54 2.17 -4.62 4.92
CA ARG A 54 3.14 -4.12 5.89
C ARG A 54 2.83 -2.69 6.30
N TYR A 55 2.45 -1.83 5.36
CA TYR A 55 2.03 -0.46 5.62
C TYR A 55 0.76 -0.42 6.47
N LEU A 56 -0.21 -1.31 6.24
CA LEU A 56 -1.40 -1.41 7.08
C LEU A 56 -1.06 -1.84 8.51
N MET A 57 -0.23 -2.88 8.69
CA MET A 57 0.12 -3.42 10.00
C MET A 57 1.06 -2.51 10.79
N VAL A 58 2.17 -2.09 10.16
CA VAL A 58 3.21 -1.28 10.80
C VAL A 58 2.92 0.21 10.70
N GLY A 59 2.08 0.66 9.77
CA GLY A 59 1.80 2.09 9.62
C GLY A 59 2.97 2.90 9.09
N HIS A 60 2.68 4.17 8.80
CA HIS A 60 3.72 5.15 8.58
C HIS A 60 4.31 5.56 9.93
N ARG A 61 5.63 5.38 10.12
CA ARG A 61 6.33 5.96 11.26
C ARG A 61 6.63 7.42 10.92
N PRO A 62 5.95 8.40 11.55
CA PRO A 62 6.19 9.80 11.22
C PRO A 62 7.63 10.17 11.59
N VAL A 63 8.30 10.90 10.71
CA VAL A 63 9.64 11.44 10.96
C VAL A 63 9.47 12.80 11.64
N ILE A 64 9.46 12.81 12.97
CA ILE A 64 9.26 14.02 13.76
C ILE A 64 10.62 14.69 13.99
N ASN A 65 10.70 16.00 13.74
CA ASN A 65 11.94 16.79 13.89
C ASN A 65 13.14 16.18 13.15
N GLY A 66 12.95 15.64 11.94
CA GLY A 66 14.02 15.01 11.17
C GLY A 66 14.56 13.71 11.78
N GLY A 67 13.81 13.06 12.67
CA GLY A 67 14.20 11.81 13.34
C GLY A 67 14.85 11.98 14.71
N ARG A 68 14.86 13.21 15.26
CA ARG A 68 15.44 13.51 16.59
C ARG A 68 14.70 12.85 17.75
N ARG A 69 13.48 12.35 17.55
CA ARG A 69 12.66 11.70 18.58
C ARG A 69 11.92 10.48 18.01
N ALA A 70 11.77 9.44 18.84
CA ALA A 70 10.92 8.30 18.53
C ALA A 70 9.43 8.70 18.58
N ALA A 71 8.70 8.37 17.51
CA ALA A 71 7.27 8.64 17.42
C ALA A 71 6.47 7.87 18.47
N ALA A 72 5.59 8.58 19.20
CA ALA A 72 4.60 7.99 20.10
C ALA A 72 3.44 7.36 19.32
N ARG A 73 2.74 6.38 19.90
CA ARG A 73 1.63 5.67 19.22
C ARG A 73 0.50 6.59 18.75
N SER A 74 0.22 7.68 19.46
CA SER A 74 -0.82 8.66 19.10
C SER A 74 -0.51 9.38 17.79
N GLU A 75 0.78 9.50 17.46
CA GLU A 75 1.28 10.25 16.30
C GLU A 75 1.26 9.38 15.02
N TRP A 76 0.95 8.09 15.16
CA TRP A 76 0.85 7.17 14.03
C TRP A 76 -0.47 7.39 13.30
N LEU A 77 -0.41 7.34 11.97
CA LEU A 77 -1.62 7.46 11.14
C LEU A 77 -2.68 6.42 11.57
N PRO A 78 -3.94 6.82 11.76
CA PRO A 78 -5.03 5.88 12.03
C PRO A 78 -5.26 4.96 10.83
N MET A 79 -5.81 3.76 11.08
CA MET A 79 -5.95 2.73 10.03
C MET A 79 -6.83 3.21 8.88
N ARG A 80 -7.93 3.93 9.17
CA ARG A 80 -8.80 4.56 8.18
C ARG A 80 -8.03 5.50 7.24
N ALA A 81 -7.22 6.41 7.80
CA ALA A 81 -6.37 7.31 7.01
C ALA A 81 -5.28 6.58 6.19
N ARG A 82 -4.81 5.40 6.64
CA ARG A 82 -3.88 4.57 5.85
C ARG A 82 -4.56 3.98 4.61
N LEU A 83 -5.85 3.66 4.71
CA LEU A 83 -6.65 3.14 3.61
C LEU A 83 -7.11 4.24 2.65
N GLY A 84 -7.25 5.47 3.13
CA GLY A 84 -7.75 6.61 2.35
C GLY A 84 -9.13 6.29 1.76
N ASP A 85 -9.32 6.63 0.49
CA ASP A 85 -10.58 6.40 -0.26
C ASP A 85 -11.04 4.93 -0.25
N ARG A 86 -10.12 3.97 -0.08
CA ARG A 86 -10.48 2.55 -0.01
C ARG A 86 -11.24 2.18 1.26
N ALA A 87 -11.08 2.95 2.33
CA ALA A 87 -11.82 2.72 3.57
C ALA A 87 -13.32 2.89 3.32
N GLU A 88 -13.71 3.97 2.64
CA GLU A 88 -15.11 4.28 2.33
C GLU A 88 -15.74 3.24 1.42
N VAL A 89 -14.98 2.80 0.40
CA VAL A 89 -15.40 1.71 -0.49
C VAL A 89 -15.62 0.42 0.29
N LEU A 90 -14.73 0.07 1.22
CA LEU A 90 -14.86 -1.16 2.02
C LEU A 90 -16.03 -1.10 3.01
N THR A 91 -16.27 0.05 3.64
CA THR A 91 -17.40 0.23 4.56
C THR A 91 -18.74 0.31 3.84
N GLY A 92 -18.76 0.76 2.58
CA GLY A 92 -19.96 0.85 1.74
C GLY A 92 -20.39 -0.50 1.12
N LEU A 93 -19.55 -1.54 1.20
CA LEU A 93 -19.90 -2.86 0.68
C LEU A 93 -20.92 -3.57 1.59
N PRO A 94 -21.93 -4.25 1.01
CA PRO A 94 -22.93 -4.96 1.80
C PRO A 94 -22.28 -6.06 2.64
N GLY A 95 -22.60 -6.08 3.95
CA GLY A 95 -22.06 -7.04 4.91
C GLY A 95 -20.74 -6.65 5.57
N LEU A 96 -20.14 -5.52 5.20
CA LEU A 96 -18.87 -5.04 5.78
C LEU A 96 -19.02 -3.80 6.69
N GLY A 97 -20.24 -3.45 7.11
CA GLY A 97 -20.49 -2.30 7.99
C GLY A 97 -19.76 -2.37 9.34
N ALA A 98 -19.43 -3.57 9.84
CA ALA A 98 -18.61 -3.75 11.04
C ALA A 98 -17.17 -3.21 10.89
N LEU A 99 -16.68 -3.06 9.65
CA LEU A 99 -15.38 -2.44 9.41
C LEU A 99 -15.39 -0.96 9.78
N ASP A 100 -16.52 -0.25 9.71
CA ASP A 100 -16.58 1.16 10.08
C ASP A 100 -16.29 1.34 11.57
N THR A 101 -16.83 0.44 12.40
CA THR A 101 -16.54 0.41 13.84
C THR A 101 -15.08 0.04 14.14
N ALA A 102 -14.51 -0.89 13.38
CA ALA A 102 -13.12 -1.33 13.57
C ALA A 102 -12.08 -0.32 13.05
N LEU A 103 -12.40 0.41 11.98
CA LEU A 103 -11.55 1.45 11.39
C LEU A 103 -11.55 2.74 12.22
N GLY A 104 -12.61 2.94 13.01
CA GLY A 104 -12.80 4.12 13.84
C GLY A 104 -13.24 5.34 13.03
N LYS A 105 -13.53 6.43 13.75
CA LYS A 105 -13.93 7.70 13.14
C LYS A 105 -12.74 8.36 12.44
N ASP A 106 -13.02 9.08 11.36
CA ASP A 106 -12.05 9.91 10.65
C ASP A 106 -11.83 11.23 11.39
N GLU A 107 -11.44 11.14 12.65
CA GLU A 107 -11.13 12.32 13.45
C GLU A 107 -9.64 12.66 13.28
N PRO A 108 -9.32 13.92 12.93
CA PRO A 108 -7.93 14.36 12.86
C PRO A 108 -7.31 14.19 14.25
N ARG A 109 -6.33 13.29 14.35
CA ARG A 109 -5.54 13.10 15.58
C ARG A 109 -4.53 14.22 15.71
N ASP A 110 -4.22 14.59 16.94
CA ASP A 110 -3.12 15.49 17.25
C ASP A 110 -1.83 14.96 16.61
N THR A 111 -1.38 15.66 15.57
CA THR A 111 -0.13 15.34 14.88
C THR A 111 1.04 15.86 15.69
N ALA A 112 2.12 15.08 15.74
CA ALA A 112 3.35 15.56 16.36
C ALA A 112 4.11 16.49 15.43
N GLY A 113 4.08 17.76 15.79
CA GLY A 113 4.73 18.84 15.07
C GLY A 113 3.97 20.13 15.33
N GLY A 114 4.65 21.27 15.31
CA GLY A 114 3.96 22.55 15.26
C GLY A 114 3.17 22.63 13.96
N ALA A 115 1.98 23.24 14.00
CA ALA A 115 1.24 23.55 12.78
C ALA A 115 2.14 24.38 11.85
N ILE A 116 2.45 23.83 10.68
CA ILE A 116 3.19 24.58 9.65
C ILE A 116 2.14 25.29 8.80
N ALA A 117 2.06 26.61 8.96
CA ALA A 117 1.30 27.44 8.04
C ALA A 117 1.99 27.38 6.67
N PHE A 118 1.38 26.67 5.73
CA PHE A 118 1.81 26.71 4.34
C PHE A 118 1.27 28.01 3.72
N ASP A 119 2.12 29.04 3.63
CA ASP A 119 1.87 30.21 2.78
C ASP A 119 2.08 29.80 1.32
N ASN A 120 1.13 29.02 0.80
CA ASN A 120 1.14 28.64 -0.60
C ASN A 120 0.57 29.82 -1.39
N LYS A 121 1.44 30.71 -1.86
CA LYS A 121 1.06 31.75 -2.82
C LYS A 121 0.95 31.09 -4.19
N PRO A 122 -0.26 30.80 -4.71
CA PRO A 122 -0.40 30.28 -6.05
C PRO A 122 0.11 31.33 -7.02
N ARG A 123 1.34 31.15 -7.53
CA ARG A 123 1.83 31.94 -8.66
C ARG A 123 1.09 31.41 -9.88
N MET A 124 0.05 32.14 -10.28
CA MET A 124 -0.62 31.88 -11.55
C MET A 124 0.37 32.28 -12.65
N TYR A 125 1.10 31.28 -13.16
CA TYR A 125 2.01 31.49 -14.28
C TYR A 125 1.18 31.77 -15.51
N GLY A 126 1.34 32.97 -16.08
CA GLY A 126 0.64 33.36 -17.31
C GLY A 126 0.96 32.43 -18.48
N PRO A 127 0.13 32.46 -19.55
CA PRO A 127 0.27 31.60 -20.73
C PRO A 127 1.69 31.60 -21.32
N ASP A 128 2.35 32.75 -21.27
CA ASP A 128 3.70 33.02 -21.77
C ASP A 128 4.79 32.27 -20.99
N VAL A 129 4.63 32.10 -19.68
CA VAL A 129 5.55 31.32 -18.85
C VAL A 129 5.40 29.82 -19.15
N VAL A 130 4.16 29.36 -19.34
CA VAL A 130 3.85 27.98 -19.75
C VAL A 130 4.43 27.67 -21.14
N TYR A 131 4.29 28.58 -22.10
CA TYR A 131 4.82 28.44 -23.45
C TYR A 131 6.37 28.34 -23.47
N ARG A 132 7.05 29.18 -22.67
CA ARG A 132 8.52 29.13 -22.52
C ARG A 132 9.00 27.83 -21.89
N ALA A 133 8.29 27.32 -20.87
CA ALA A 133 8.61 26.05 -20.25
C ALA A 133 8.50 24.88 -21.26
N ARG A 134 7.41 24.84 -22.04
CA ARG A 134 7.20 23.83 -23.09
C ARG A 134 8.32 23.82 -24.14
N LYS A 135 8.73 25.00 -24.61
CA LYS A 135 9.82 25.15 -25.60
C LYS A 135 11.18 24.67 -25.06
N ARG A 136 11.44 24.85 -23.76
CA ARG A 136 12.67 24.37 -23.10
C ARG A 136 12.71 22.84 -22.98
N THR A 137 11.59 22.20 -22.66
CA THR A 137 11.51 20.74 -22.54
C THR A 137 11.72 20.05 -23.90
N GLY A 138 11.17 20.60 -24.98
CA GLY A 138 11.38 20.09 -26.34
C GLY A 138 12.82 20.19 -26.84
N LYS A 139 13.61 21.16 -26.34
CA LYS A 139 15.02 21.35 -26.71
C LYS A 139 15.99 20.39 -26.01
N LYS A 140 15.57 19.74 -24.91
CA LYS A 140 16.38 18.76 -24.15
C LYS A 140 16.19 17.31 -24.63
N GLN A 141 15.23 17.07 -25.52
CA GLN A 141 14.92 15.75 -26.08
C GLN A 141 15.44 15.57 -27.52
N SER A 142 16.22 16.53 -28.03
CA SER A 142 16.93 16.45 -29.31
C SER A 142 18.42 16.36 -29.09
#